data_AF-A0A2T3NFY5-F1
#
_entry.id   AF-A0A2T3NFY5-F1
#
_cell.length_a   1.000
_cell.length_b   1.000
_cell.length_c   1.000
_cell.angle_alpha   90.00
_cell.angle_beta   90.00
_cell.angle_gamma   90.00
#
_symmetry.space_group_name_H-M   'P 1'
#
loop_
_entity.id
_entity.type
_entity.pdbx_description
1 polymer ?
#
loop_
_entity_poly.entity_id
_entity_poly.type
_entity_poly.pdbx_seq_one_letter_code
_entity_poly.pdbx_strand_id
1 'polypeptide(L)'
;MRAWFTLLEKELIEHRIVVRLPLLLLAFAIINFVFVMQGDNVSFSVQSSGQGIIDWGIAQGTFAGLIGKLNEVVAGVVYLVLFFIYVPKTLRKEKQEGSLLFWRSMPVSDYQAVAAKMVFALIVIPLIASILMLAADFIIWIMATIWLTQDLMASWGISFANLVSHWFEFLGRLGLMSIALFPLGAGFMALSQLTRYPLLAAILVVILFKIAMFQATGSSEVGNVLSEIYGLPFSILTGSSALSVFAGFGVFSHLVMLLVGVGLFLMSCWLRGRDDMLRMM
;
A
#
# COMPACT_ATOMS: atom_id res chain seq x y z
N MET A 1 -23.04 9.45 11.17
CA MET A 1 -22.64 8.95 9.82
C MET A 1 -22.21 10.06 8.87
N ARG A 2 -22.95 11.17 8.73
CA ARG A 2 -22.58 12.27 7.81
C ARG A 2 -21.17 12.85 8.04
N ALA A 3 -20.76 13.03 9.30
CA ALA A 3 -19.43 13.57 9.64
C ALA A 3 -18.25 12.72 9.14
N TRP A 4 -18.39 11.40 9.05
CA TRP A 4 -17.32 10.51 8.58
C TRP A 4 -17.09 10.65 7.08
N PHE A 5 -18.18 10.69 6.30
CA PHE A 5 -18.10 10.89 4.87
C PHE A 5 -17.48 12.25 4.53
N THR A 6 -17.84 13.31 5.25
CA THR A 6 -17.28 14.64 5.02
C THR A 6 -15.78 14.71 5.32
N LEU A 7 -15.28 13.98 6.34
CA LEU A 7 -13.85 13.92 6.64
C LEU A 7 -13.09 13.20 5.53
N LEU A 8 -13.62 12.08 5.02
CA LEU A 8 -13.01 11.34 3.92
C LEU A 8 -13.03 12.12 2.60
N GLU A 9 -14.14 12.80 2.31
CA GLU A 9 -14.27 13.67 1.13
C GLU A 9 -13.26 14.81 1.18
N LYS A 10 -13.09 15.43 2.36
CA LYS A 10 -12.07 16.45 2.60
C LYS A 10 -10.66 15.92 2.31
N GLU A 11 -10.30 14.74 2.81
CA GLU A 11 -8.99 14.12 2.53
C GLU A 11 -8.79 13.84 1.03
N LEU A 12 -9.84 13.40 0.33
CA LEU A 12 -9.77 13.14 -1.12
C LEU A 12 -9.54 14.44 -1.92
N ILE A 13 -10.24 15.52 -1.57
CA ILE A 13 -10.11 16.82 -2.22
C ILE A 13 -8.72 17.41 -1.98
N GLU A 14 -8.20 17.26 -0.75
CA GLU A 14 -6.89 17.77 -0.34
C GLU A 14 -5.75 17.00 -1.01
N HIS A 15 -5.88 15.68 -1.17
CA HIS A 15 -4.87 14.81 -1.74
C HIS A 15 -5.25 14.32 -3.15
N ARG A 16 -5.48 15.26 -4.08
CA ARG A 16 -5.78 14.95 -5.50
C ARG A 16 -4.75 14.05 -6.19
N ILE A 17 -3.53 13.98 -5.65
CA ILE A 17 -2.50 13.07 -6.13
C ILE A 17 -2.93 11.59 -6.06
N VAL A 18 -3.80 11.24 -5.11
CA VAL A 18 -4.38 9.89 -4.96
C VAL A 18 -5.22 9.49 -6.17
N VAL A 19 -5.86 10.46 -6.84
CA VAL A 19 -6.64 10.22 -8.06
C VAL A 19 -5.75 10.37 -9.30
N ARG A 20 -4.83 11.34 -9.31
CA ARG A 20 -3.99 11.63 -10.48
C ARG A 20 -2.90 10.60 -10.74
N LEU A 21 -2.20 10.10 -9.71
CA LEU A 21 -1.12 9.14 -9.90
C LEU A 21 -1.60 7.82 -10.52
N PRO A 22 -2.69 7.19 -10.04
CA PRO A 22 -3.14 5.95 -10.64
C PRO A 22 -3.87 6.13 -11.99
N LEU A 23 -4.17 7.35 -12.45
CA LEU A 23 -4.52 7.57 -13.87
C LEU A 23 -3.35 7.25 -14.82
N LEU A 24 -2.10 7.37 -14.35
CA LEU A 24 -0.94 6.92 -15.12
C LEU A 24 -0.95 5.40 -15.36
N LEU A 25 -1.65 4.62 -14.52
CA LEU A 25 -1.80 3.18 -14.74
C LEU A 25 -2.53 2.88 -16.04
N LEU A 26 -3.53 3.67 -16.41
CA LEU A 26 -4.27 3.48 -17.66
C LEU A 26 -3.36 3.69 -18.88
N ALA A 27 -2.55 4.76 -18.85
CA ALA A 27 -1.56 5.00 -19.90
C ALA A 27 -0.50 3.90 -19.93
N PHE A 28 -0.02 3.46 -18.76
CA PHE A 28 0.94 2.37 -18.65
C PHE A 28 0.40 1.05 -19.20
N ALA A 29 -0.87 0.72 -18.94
CA ALA A 29 -1.51 -0.50 -19.45
C ALA A 29 -1.58 -0.51 -20.99
N ILE A 30 -1.94 0.61 -21.61
CA ILE A 30 -1.93 0.76 -23.06
C ILE A 30 -0.51 0.58 -23.62
N ILE A 31 0.47 1.24 -23.01
CA ILE A 31 1.89 1.12 -23.41
C ILE A 31 2.38 -0.32 -23.29
N ASN A 32 2.04 -1.00 -22.19
CA ASN A 32 2.44 -2.38 -21.95
C ASN A 32 1.83 -3.32 -23.01
N PHE A 33 0.55 -3.16 -23.32
CA PHE A 33 -0.12 -3.93 -24.36
C PHE A 33 0.54 -3.75 -25.73
N VAL A 34 0.80 -2.49 -26.13
CA VAL A 34 1.47 -2.19 -27.41
C VAL A 34 2.87 -2.79 -27.47
N PHE A 35 3.62 -2.70 -26.37
CA PHE A 35 4.98 -3.25 -26.30
C PHE A 35 4.99 -4.77 -26.47
N VAL A 36 4.04 -5.48 -25.86
CA VAL A 36 3.92 -6.93 -26.03
C VAL A 36 3.49 -7.31 -27.44
N MET A 37 2.60 -6.53 -28.08
CA MET A 37 2.17 -6.78 -29.46
C MET A 37 3.28 -6.54 -30.50
N GLN A 38 4.21 -5.63 -30.25
CA GLN A 38 5.31 -5.31 -31.16
C GLN A 38 6.54 -6.21 -30.96
N GLY A 39 6.66 -6.88 -29.82
CA GLY A 39 7.84 -7.66 -29.50
C GLY A 39 7.75 -9.09 -30.00
N ASP A 40 8.54 -9.43 -31.03
CA ASP A 40 8.66 -10.79 -31.57
C ASP A 40 9.12 -11.84 -30.53
N ASN A 41 9.76 -11.43 -29.44
CA ASN A 41 10.15 -12.26 -28.29
C ASN A 41 10.45 -11.38 -27.05
N VAL A 42 9.42 -10.92 -26.33
CA VAL A 42 9.65 -10.18 -25.07
C VAL A 42 9.92 -11.15 -23.93
N SER A 43 11.20 -11.45 -23.67
CA SER A 43 11.64 -12.13 -22.45
C SER A 43 12.00 -11.09 -21.38
N PHE A 44 11.18 -10.95 -20.34
CA PHE A 44 11.51 -10.13 -19.17
C PHE A 44 12.24 -10.99 -18.13
N SER A 45 13.57 -10.98 -18.16
CA SER A 45 14.40 -11.67 -17.16
C SER A 45 14.90 -10.66 -16.12
N VAL A 46 14.29 -10.69 -14.93
CA VAL A 46 14.84 -9.99 -13.76
C VAL A 46 15.84 -10.92 -13.10
N GLN A 47 17.12 -10.72 -13.42
CA GLN A 47 18.20 -11.45 -12.79
C GLN A 47 18.49 -10.81 -11.42
N SER A 48 17.97 -11.41 -10.36
CA SER A 48 18.29 -11.01 -8.98
C SER A 48 19.59 -11.70 -8.56
N SER A 49 20.62 -10.91 -8.24
CA SER A 49 21.95 -11.39 -7.82
C SER A 49 21.99 -11.92 -6.37
N GLY A 50 20.87 -12.46 -5.87
CA GLY A 50 20.73 -12.96 -4.51
C GLY A 50 20.04 -14.33 -4.48
N GLN A 51 20.25 -15.08 -3.40
CA GLN A 51 19.81 -16.47 -3.19
C GLN A 51 18.28 -16.67 -3.12
N GLY A 52 17.49 -15.65 -3.47
CA GLY A 52 16.03 -15.69 -3.53
C GLY A 52 15.54 -15.53 -4.97
N ILE A 53 15.00 -16.62 -5.54
CA ILE A 53 14.22 -16.55 -6.77
C ILE A 53 12.91 -15.85 -6.41
N ILE A 54 12.67 -14.65 -6.94
CA ILE A 54 11.36 -14.00 -6.85
C ILE A 54 10.45 -14.72 -7.83
N ASP A 55 9.63 -15.64 -7.33
CA ASP A 55 8.54 -16.24 -8.09
C ASP A 55 7.40 -15.21 -8.19
N TRP A 56 7.31 -14.54 -9.35
CA TRP A 56 6.28 -13.55 -9.67
C TRP A 56 4.87 -14.16 -9.83
N GLY A 57 4.71 -15.47 -9.62
CA GLY A 57 3.41 -16.12 -9.59
C GLY A 57 2.67 -16.07 -10.91
N ILE A 58 3.38 -16.07 -12.03
CA ILE A 58 2.80 -16.13 -13.37
C ILE A 58 2.35 -17.58 -13.60
N ALA A 59 1.22 -17.96 -13.00
CA ALA A 59 0.61 -19.27 -13.17
C ALA A 59 -0.19 -19.33 -14.48
N GLN A 60 -0.26 -20.52 -15.08
CA GLN A 60 -1.15 -20.80 -16.21
C GLN A 60 -2.60 -20.48 -15.79
N GLY A 61 -3.28 -19.66 -16.59
CA GLY A 61 -4.66 -19.22 -16.34
C GLY A 61 -4.80 -17.85 -15.67
N THR A 62 -3.71 -17.18 -15.28
CA THR A 62 -3.76 -15.78 -14.83
C THR A 62 -4.23 -14.87 -15.98
N PHE A 63 -5.14 -13.93 -15.70
CA PHE A 63 -5.62 -12.97 -16.70
C PHE A 63 -4.46 -12.26 -17.40
N ALA A 64 -4.40 -12.37 -18.74
CA ALA A 64 -3.39 -11.77 -19.59
C ALA A 64 -1.93 -12.11 -19.23
N GLY A 65 -1.70 -13.22 -18.51
CA GLY A 65 -0.37 -13.72 -18.14
C GLY A 65 0.53 -12.64 -17.50
N LEU A 66 1.68 -12.38 -18.12
CA LEU A 66 2.64 -11.37 -17.65
C LEU A 66 2.06 -9.95 -17.62
N ILE A 67 1.21 -9.59 -18.58
CA ILE A 67 0.63 -8.24 -18.69
C ILE A 67 -0.23 -7.96 -17.45
N GLY A 68 -1.14 -8.89 -17.10
CA GLY A 68 -2.02 -8.75 -15.95
C GLY A 68 -1.24 -8.70 -14.63
N LYS A 69 -0.18 -9.50 -14.49
CA LYS A 69 0.71 -9.45 -13.32
C LYS A 69 1.50 -8.15 -13.22
N LEU A 70 1.99 -7.60 -14.33
CA LEU A 70 2.66 -6.30 -14.32
C LEU A 70 1.69 -5.19 -13.90
N ASN A 71 0.46 -5.20 -14.40
CA ASN A 71 -0.56 -4.22 -14.01
C ASN A 71 -0.87 -4.32 -12.50
N GLU A 72 -1.02 -5.55 -11.98
CA GLU A 72 -1.22 -5.83 -10.55
C GLU A 72 -0.08 -5.26 -9.68
N VAL A 73 1.17 -5.55 -10.04
CA VAL A 73 2.36 -5.08 -9.30
C VAL A 73 2.46 -3.57 -9.36
N VAL A 74 2.31 -2.94 -10.53
CA VAL A 74 2.42 -1.49 -10.66
C VAL A 74 1.30 -0.80 -9.87
N ALA A 75 0.06 -1.30 -9.92
CA ALA A 75 -1.04 -0.76 -9.11
C ALA A 75 -0.77 -0.88 -7.61
N GLY A 76 -0.23 -2.02 -7.14
CA GLY A 76 0.16 -2.18 -5.74
C GLY A 76 1.35 -1.32 -5.31
N VAL A 77 2.32 -1.09 -6.19
CA VAL A 77 3.43 -0.14 -5.95
C VAL A 77 2.88 1.28 -5.84
N VAL A 78 1.94 1.67 -6.71
CA VAL A 78 1.28 2.98 -6.61
C VAL A 78 0.56 3.12 -5.25
N TYR A 79 -0.11 2.07 -4.79
CA TYR A 79 -0.69 2.07 -3.43
C TYR A 79 0.36 2.31 -2.35
N LEU A 80 1.47 1.55 -2.35
CA LEU A 80 2.56 1.73 -1.38
C LEU A 80 3.14 3.14 -1.43
N VAL A 81 3.43 3.66 -2.61
CA VAL A 81 3.98 5.01 -2.79
C VAL A 81 3.02 6.06 -2.25
N LEU A 82 1.72 5.97 -2.58
CA LEU A 82 0.70 6.87 -2.07
C LEU A 82 0.60 6.80 -0.54
N PHE A 83 0.65 5.61 0.04
CA PHE A 83 0.65 5.40 1.48
C PHE A 83 1.84 6.11 2.15
N PHE A 84 3.06 5.89 1.68
CA PHE A 84 4.28 6.50 2.24
C PHE A 84 4.36 8.03 2.00
N ILE A 85 3.70 8.55 0.97
CA ILE A 85 3.60 10.00 0.75
C ILE A 85 2.56 10.63 1.68
N TYR A 86 1.41 9.98 1.86
CA TYR A 86 0.26 10.51 2.57
C TYR A 86 0.44 10.45 4.10
N VAL A 87 0.70 9.26 4.65
CA VAL A 87 0.63 9.01 6.09
C VAL A 87 1.62 9.85 6.91
N PRO A 88 2.89 10.01 6.51
CA PRO A 88 3.84 10.81 7.28
C PRO A 88 3.56 12.32 7.20
N LYS A 89 2.72 12.78 6.27
CA LYS A 89 2.43 14.21 6.07
C LYS A 89 1.09 14.65 6.66
N THR A 90 0.09 13.76 6.72
CA THR A 90 -1.31 14.15 6.98
C THR A 90 -1.53 14.86 8.32
N LEU A 91 -1.01 14.33 9.44
CA LEU A 91 -1.17 14.98 10.76
C LEU A 91 -0.23 16.17 10.95
N ARG A 92 0.97 16.08 10.37
CA ARG A 92 1.93 17.17 10.39
C ARG A 92 1.39 18.42 9.71
N LYS A 93 0.81 18.25 8.53
CA LYS A 93 0.27 19.35 7.72
C LYS A 93 -0.76 20.14 8.51
N GLU A 94 -1.66 19.46 9.22
CA GLU A 94 -2.65 20.11 10.10
C GLU A 94 -2.03 20.96 11.20
N LYS A 95 -0.89 20.54 11.77
CA LYS A 95 -0.15 21.35 12.75
C LYS A 95 0.52 22.57 12.12
N GLN A 96 1.11 22.39 10.95
CA GLN A 96 1.86 23.45 10.26
C GLN A 96 0.94 24.55 9.72
N GLU A 97 -0.25 24.17 9.25
CA GLU A 97 -1.26 25.11 8.73
C GLU A 97 -2.15 25.69 9.82
N GLY A 98 -2.04 25.21 11.07
CA GLY A 98 -2.87 25.65 12.18
C GLY A 98 -4.33 25.21 12.11
N SER A 99 -4.68 24.35 11.15
CA SER A 99 -6.06 23.86 10.97
C SER A 99 -6.51 22.95 12.11
N LEU A 100 -5.59 22.44 12.93
CA LEU A 100 -5.91 21.64 14.12
C LEU A 100 -6.90 22.35 15.07
N LEU A 101 -6.72 23.65 15.34
CA LEU A 101 -7.60 24.42 16.24
C LEU A 101 -9.01 24.59 15.65
N PHE A 102 -9.11 24.74 14.33
CA PHE A 102 -10.38 24.79 13.62
C PHE A 102 -11.13 23.46 13.70
N TRP A 103 -10.43 22.34 13.51
CA TRP A 103 -11.07 21.01 13.60
C TRP A 103 -11.51 20.67 15.02
N ARG A 104 -10.88 21.26 16.05
CA ARG A 104 -11.30 21.12 17.45
C ARG A 104 -12.55 21.92 17.81
N SER A 105 -12.81 23.04 17.14
CA SER A 105 -14.06 23.79 17.35
C SER A 105 -15.25 23.14 16.62
N MET A 106 -14.97 22.25 15.66
CA MET A 106 -15.97 21.37 15.05
C MET A 106 -16.33 20.21 16.00
N PRO A 107 -17.54 19.62 15.90
CA PRO A 107 -17.95 18.48 16.72
C PRO A 107 -17.29 17.17 16.26
N VAL A 108 -15.95 17.14 16.19
CA VAL A 108 -15.13 16.01 15.75
C VAL A 108 -14.10 15.73 16.83
N SER A 109 -14.07 14.50 17.34
CA SER A 109 -13.07 14.07 18.32
C SER A 109 -11.70 13.83 17.67
N ASP A 110 -10.63 13.97 18.44
CA ASP A 110 -9.26 13.67 17.98
C ASP A 110 -9.13 12.22 17.47
N TYR A 111 -9.80 11.27 18.12
CA TYR A 111 -9.88 9.87 17.67
C TYR A 111 -10.53 9.73 16.30
N GLN A 112 -11.66 10.41 16.06
CA GLN A 112 -12.34 10.38 14.76
C GLN A 112 -11.47 10.98 13.66
N ALA A 113 -10.76 12.07 13.95
CA ALA A 113 -9.89 12.73 12.98
C ALA A 113 -8.67 11.85 12.59
N VAL A 114 -8.02 11.19 13.55
CA VAL A 114 -6.90 10.26 13.27
C VAL A 114 -7.41 8.99 12.59
N ALA A 115 -8.53 8.43 13.06
CA ALA A 115 -9.15 7.25 12.46
C ALA A 115 -9.59 7.49 11.01
N ALA A 116 -10.16 8.66 10.68
CA ALA A 116 -10.55 9.00 9.32
C ALA A 116 -9.36 8.99 8.36
N LYS A 117 -8.19 9.51 8.79
CA LYS A 117 -6.95 9.48 8.01
C LYS A 117 -6.40 8.07 7.86
N MET A 118 -6.51 7.25 8.90
CA MET A 118 -6.08 5.85 8.84
C MET A 118 -6.97 5.05 7.88
N VAL A 119 -8.29 5.22 7.97
CA VAL A 119 -9.27 4.63 7.05
C VAL A 119 -9.02 5.12 5.62
N PHE A 120 -8.71 6.40 5.44
CA PHE A 120 -8.35 6.92 4.13
C PHE A 120 -7.14 6.18 3.54
N ALA A 121 -6.06 6.06 4.33
CA ALA A 121 -4.83 5.39 3.89
C ALA A 121 -4.99 3.89 3.62
N LEU A 122 -5.78 3.18 4.44
CA LEU A 122 -5.89 1.71 4.42
C LEU A 122 -7.11 1.17 3.69
N ILE A 123 -8.09 2.02 3.38
CA ILE A 123 -9.33 1.59 2.69
C ILE A 123 -9.52 2.40 1.42
N VAL A 124 -9.54 3.73 1.50
CA VAL A 124 -9.89 4.59 0.35
C VAL A 124 -8.81 4.54 -0.74
N ILE A 125 -7.53 4.72 -0.39
CA ILE A 125 -6.43 4.64 -1.36
C ILE A 125 -6.39 3.27 -2.09
N PRO A 126 -6.41 2.10 -1.40
CA PRO A 126 -6.38 0.82 -2.09
C PRO A 126 -7.65 0.57 -2.92
N LEU A 127 -8.84 1.04 -2.51
CA LEU A 127 -10.05 0.96 -3.33
C LEU A 127 -9.94 1.76 -4.64
N ILE A 128 -9.37 2.96 -4.58
CA ILE A 128 -9.13 3.78 -5.78
C ILE A 128 -8.12 3.08 -6.69
N ALA A 129 -7.06 2.51 -6.13
CA ALA A 129 -6.08 1.74 -6.89
C ALA A 129 -6.70 0.50 -7.55
N SER A 130 -7.58 -0.24 -6.86
CA SER A 130 -8.25 -1.42 -7.41
C SER A 130 -9.23 -1.09 -8.53
N ILE A 131 -10.00 0.00 -8.42
CA ILE A 131 -10.91 0.45 -9.48
C ILE A 131 -10.12 0.86 -10.74
N LEU A 132 -8.97 1.52 -10.56
CA LEU A 132 -8.15 1.95 -11.69
C LEU A 132 -7.41 0.78 -12.35
N MET A 133 -7.01 -0.22 -11.56
CA MET A 133 -6.49 -1.49 -12.07
C MET A 133 -7.56 -2.25 -12.87
N LEU A 134 -8.80 -2.32 -12.38
CA LEU A 134 -9.93 -2.89 -13.13
C LEU A 134 -10.15 -2.18 -14.47
N ALA A 135 -10.08 -0.84 -14.47
CA ALA A 135 -10.21 -0.06 -15.71
C ALA A 135 -9.06 -0.33 -16.69
N ALA A 136 -7.83 -0.50 -16.20
CA ALA A 136 -6.67 -0.89 -17.02
C ALA A 136 -6.84 -2.30 -17.61
N ASP A 137 -7.26 -3.27 -16.82
CA ASP A 137 -7.52 -4.64 -17.29
C ASP A 137 -8.68 -4.69 -18.29
N PHE A 138 -9.69 -3.85 -18.09
CA PHE A 138 -10.81 -3.72 -19.03
C PHE A 138 -10.35 -3.17 -20.38
N ILE A 139 -9.43 -2.19 -20.40
CA ILE A 139 -8.81 -1.70 -21.64
C ILE A 139 -8.03 -2.84 -22.32
N ILE A 140 -7.22 -3.59 -21.57
CA ILE A 140 -6.47 -4.75 -22.10
C ILE A 140 -7.43 -5.78 -22.71
N TRP A 141 -8.54 -6.08 -22.04
CA TRP A 141 -9.55 -7.03 -22.54
C TRP A 141 -10.20 -6.55 -23.85
N ILE A 142 -10.54 -5.24 -23.96
CA ILE A 142 -11.05 -4.64 -25.20
C ILE A 142 -10.00 -4.75 -26.30
N MET A 143 -8.76 -4.34 -26.04
CA MET A 143 -7.71 -4.38 -27.04
C MET A 143 -7.42 -5.82 -27.48
N ALA A 144 -7.40 -6.77 -26.56
CA ALA A 144 -7.24 -8.18 -26.89
C ALA A 144 -8.36 -8.69 -27.79
N THR A 145 -9.61 -8.33 -27.52
CA THR A 145 -10.75 -8.76 -28.35
C THR A 145 -10.68 -8.21 -29.78
N ILE A 146 -10.03 -7.05 -29.99
CA ILE A 146 -9.89 -6.42 -31.31
C ILE A 146 -8.68 -6.99 -32.08
N TRP A 147 -7.57 -7.25 -31.40
CA TRP A 147 -6.27 -7.49 -32.03
C TRP A 147 -5.76 -8.93 -31.93
N LEU A 148 -6.26 -9.75 -30.99
CA LEU A 148 -5.82 -11.13 -30.79
C LEU A 148 -6.81 -12.14 -31.39
N THR A 149 -6.30 -13.30 -31.80
CA THR A 149 -7.12 -14.46 -32.19
C THR A 149 -7.68 -15.16 -30.95
N GLN A 150 -8.80 -15.89 -31.11
CA GLN A 150 -9.43 -16.57 -29.98
C GLN A 150 -8.53 -17.62 -29.32
N ASP A 151 -7.69 -18.32 -30.10
CA ASP A 151 -6.74 -19.31 -29.58
C ASP A 151 -5.69 -18.65 -28.67
N LEU A 152 -5.19 -17.47 -29.05
CA LEU A 152 -4.23 -16.71 -28.24
C LEU A 152 -4.89 -16.15 -26.98
N MET A 153 -6.13 -15.65 -27.09
CA MET A 153 -6.90 -15.18 -25.92
C MET A 153 -7.14 -16.31 -24.91
N ALA A 154 -7.47 -17.52 -25.38
CA ALA A 154 -7.65 -18.69 -24.52
C ALA A 154 -6.33 -19.11 -23.85
N SER A 155 -5.24 -19.13 -24.60
CA SER A 155 -3.89 -19.45 -24.09
C SER A 155 -3.46 -18.48 -22.98
N TRP A 156 -3.76 -17.19 -23.13
CA TRP A 156 -3.39 -16.14 -22.17
C TRP A 156 -4.43 -15.92 -21.08
N GLY A 157 -5.47 -16.76 -21.02
CA GLY A 157 -6.54 -16.66 -20.02
C GLY A 157 -7.31 -15.34 -20.09
N ILE A 158 -7.39 -14.70 -21.27
CA ILE A 158 -8.11 -13.44 -21.47
C ILE A 158 -9.59 -13.76 -21.65
N SER A 159 -10.35 -13.68 -20.55
CA SER A 159 -11.80 -13.81 -20.56
C SER A 159 -12.40 -12.81 -19.57
N PHE A 160 -13.69 -12.49 -19.74
CA PHE A 160 -14.38 -11.61 -18.81
C PHE A 160 -14.44 -12.20 -17.39
N ALA A 161 -14.62 -13.53 -17.27
CA ALA A 161 -14.61 -14.22 -15.99
C ALA A 161 -13.24 -14.09 -15.30
N ASN A 162 -12.14 -14.29 -16.05
CA ASN A 162 -10.79 -14.19 -15.52
C ASN A 162 -10.41 -12.74 -15.14
N LEU A 163 -10.92 -11.75 -15.87
CA LEU A 163 -10.77 -10.33 -15.51
C LEU A 163 -11.41 -10.05 -14.14
N VAL A 164 -12.64 -10.52 -13.93
CA VAL A 164 -13.35 -10.31 -12.67
C VAL A 164 -12.66 -11.05 -11.52
N SER A 165 -12.21 -12.29 -11.72
CA SER A 165 -11.48 -13.04 -10.69
C SER A 165 -10.14 -12.38 -10.35
N HIS A 166 -9.39 -11.92 -11.36
CA HIS A 166 -8.13 -11.19 -11.17
C HIS A 166 -8.32 -9.91 -10.36
N TRP A 167 -9.41 -9.17 -10.62
CA TRP A 167 -9.74 -7.99 -9.82
C TRP A 167 -10.06 -8.32 -8.35
N PHE A 168 -10.83 -9.39 -8.09
CA PHE A 168 -11.11 -9.83 -6.70
C PHE A 168 -9.85 -10.32 -5.98
N GLU A 169 -8.97 -11.05 -6.67
CA GLU A 169 -7.68 -11.47 -6.14
C GLU A 169 -6.83 -10.27 -5.76
N PHE A 170 -6.76 -9.27 -6.64
CA PHE A 170 -6.03 -8.03 -6.37
C PHE A 170 -6.64 -7.24 -5.20
N LEU A 171 -7.97 -7.16 -5.11
CA LEU A 171 -8.67 -6.51 -4.01
C LEU A 171 -8.36 -7.20 -2.67
N GLY A 172 -8.34 -8.54 -2.66
CA GLY A 172 -7.94 -9.34 -1.50
C GLY A 172 -6.48 -9.09 -1.11
N ARG A 173 -5.58 -9.03 -2.10
CA ARG A 173 -4.15 -8.72 -1.90
C ARG A 173 -3.95 -7.34 -1.28
N LEU A 174 -4.62 -6.30 -1.79
CA LEU A 174 -4.59 -4.97 -1.21
C LEU A 174 -5.17 -4.92 0.21
N GLY A 175 -6.20 -5.71 0.49
CA GLY A 175 -6.75 -5.87 1.84
C GLY A 175 -5.72 -6.42 2.82
N LEU A 176 -5.02 -7.50 2.44
CA LEU A 176 -3.95 -8.08 3.25
C LEU A 176 -2.77 -7.11 3.42
N MET A 177 -2.39 -6.39 2.36
CA MET A 177 -1.38 -5.33 2.45
C MET A 177 -1.81 -4.22 3.42
N SER A 178 -3.09 -3.85 3.43
CA SER A 178 -3.61 -2.81 4.32
C SER A 178 -3.54 -3.23 5.79
N ILE A 179 -3.84 -4.50 6.08
CA ILE A 179 -3.67 -5.09 7.42
C ILE A 179 -2.18 -5.05 7.83
N ALA A 180 -1.29 -5.40 6.92
CA ALA A 180 0.16 -5.35 7.13
C ALA A 180 0.71 -3.93 7.35
N LEU A 181 0.14 -2.95 6.65
CA LEU A 181 0.57 -1.55 6.71
C LEU A 181 0.02 -0.80 7.92
N PHE A 182 -1.04 -1.30 8.57
CA PHE A 182 -1.64 -0.69 9.75
C PHE A 182 -0.64 -0.26 10.85
N PRO A 183 0.24 -1.14 11.38
CA PRO A 183 1.23 -0.75 12.40
C PRO A 183 2.20 0.32 11.91
N LEU A 184 2.67 0.20 10.66
CA LEU A 184 3.58 1.18 10.05
C LEU A 184 2.90 2.52 9.90
N GLY A 185 1.63 2.52 9.45
CA GLY A 185 0.83 3.72 9.31
C GLY A 185 0.62 4.43 10.64
N ALA A 186 0.25 3.69 11.68
CA ALA A 186 0.09 4.21 13.03
C ALA A 186 1.41 4.80 13.58
N GLY A 187 2.53 4.09 13.37
CA GLY A 187 3.86 4.57 13.73
C GLY A 187 4.26 5.85 13.02
N PHE A 188 4.05 5.93 11.70
CA PHE A 188 4.33 7.15 10.93
C PHE A 188 3.45 8.32 11.35
N MET A 189 2.17 8.09 11.65
CA MET A 189 1.29 9.13 12.19
C MET A 189 1.81 9.67 13.52
N ALA A 190 2.19 8.80 14.46
CA ALA A 190 2.78 9.21 15.73
C ALA A 190 4.11 9.98 15.53
N LEU A 191 5.02 9.45 14.70
CA LEU A 191 6.31 10.09 14.39
C LEU A 191 6.15 11.44 13.69
N SER A 192 5.12 11.61 12.87
CA SER A 192 4.85 12.86 12.15
C SER A 192 4.50 14.02 13.08
N GLN A 193 3.99 13.70 14.26
CA GLN A 193 3.65 14.66 15.30
C GLN A 193 4.86 15.07 16.15
N LEU A 194 5.90 14.23 16.19
CA LEU A 194 7.10 14.41 17.02
C LEU A 194 8.29 14.99 16.25
N THR A 195 8.42 14.71 14.96
CA THR A 195 9.65 14.99 14.18
C THR A 195 9.37 15.84 12.95
N ARG A 196 10.40 16.54 12.42
CA ARG A 196 10.28 17.32 11.17
C ARG A 196 10.23 16.45 9.89
N TYR A 197 10.84 15.27 9.95
CA TYR A 197 11.00 14.37 8.81
C TYR A 197 10.68 12.93 9.25
N PRO A 198 9.40 12.58 9.46
CA PRO A 198 8.99 11.31 10.07
C PRO A 198 9.49 10.07 9.34
N LEU A 199 9.51 10.12 8.00
CA LEU A 199 10.01 9.02 7.18
C LEU A 199 11.51 8.80 7.42
N LEU A 200 12.31 9.88 7.40
CA LEU A 200 13.74 9.83 7.70
C LEU A 200 14.01 9.35 9.13
N ALA A 201 13.24 9.86 10.09
CA ALA A 201 13.36 9.46 11.50
C ALA A 201 13.08 7.96 11.69
N ALA A 202 12.02 7.43 11.07
CA ALA A 202 11.71 6.00 11.13
C ALA A 202 12.83 5.15 10.54
N ILE A 203 13.34 5.52 9.36
CA ILE A 203 14.44 4.79 8.71
C ILE A 203 15.68 4.77 9.61
N LEU A 204 16.08 5.93 10.15
CA LEU A 204 17.24 6.03 11.02
C LEU A 204 17.06 5.20 12.30
N VAL A 205 15.90 5.28 12.95
CA VAL A 205 15.60 4.51 14.16
C VAL A 205 15.68 3.01 13.89
N VAL A 206 15.09 2.53 12.79
CA VAL A 206 15.12 1.12 12.41
C VAL A 206 16.56 0.65 12.14
N ILE A 207 17.35 1.44 11.40
CA ILE A 207 18.76 1.08 11.10
C ILE A 207 19.60 1.04 12.38
N LEU A 208 19.52 2.08 13.21
CA LEU A 208 20.27 2.15 14.46
C LEU A 208 19.86 1.02 15.41
N PHE A 209 18.57 0.69 15.48
CA PHE A 209 18.08 -0.42 16.29
C PHE A 209 18.64 -1.76 15.83
N LYS A 210 18.67 -2.04 14.51
CA LYS A 210 19.26 -3.27 13.97
C LYS A 210 20.74 -3.39 14.30
N ILE A 211 21.50 -2.30 14.16
CA ILE A 211 22.93 -2.26 14.49
C ILE A 211 23.14 -2.49 15.99
N ALA A 212 22.38 -1.80 16.84
CA ALA A 212 22.50 -1.93 18.29
C ALA A 212 22.17 -3.36 18.77
N MET A 213 21.10 -3.97 18.25
CA MET A 213 20.73 -5.34 18.61
C MET A 213 21.77 -6.37 18.13
N PHE A 214 22.36 -6.15 16.95
CA PHE A 214 23.46 -6.98 16.47
C PHE A 214 24.69 -6.87 17.37
N GLN A 215 25.06 -5.66 17.79
CA GLN A 215 26.18 -5.47 18.72
C GLN A 215 25.91 -6.07 20.10
N ALA A 216 24.68 -5.99 20.61
CA ALA A 216 24.32 -6.49 21.93
C ALA A 216 24.18 -8.02 22.00
N THR A 217 23.63 -8.64 20.95
CA THR A 217 23.29 -10.08 20.95
C THR A 217 24.28 -10.92 20.15
N GLY A 218 25.06 -10.31 19.26
CA GLY A 218 25.91 -11.02 18.29
C GLY A 218 25.14 -11.76 17.18
N SER A 219 23.81 -11.71 17.19
CA SER A 219 22.92 -12.42 16.25
C SER A 219 22.12 -11.44 15.38
N SER A 220 21.91 -11.75 14.10
CA SER A 220 21.09 -10.97 13.17
C SER A 220 19.59 -11.31 13.22
N GLU A 221 19.17 -12.30 14.01
CA GLU A 221 17.79 -12.80 14.09
C GLU A 221 16.75 -11.69 14.35
N VAL A 222 16.99 -10.85 15.36
CA VAL A 222 16.07 -9.73 15.68
C VAL A 222 15.97 -8.73 14.51
N GLY A 223 17.10 -8.50 13.83
CA GLY A 223 17.13 -7.67 12.63
C GLY A 223 16.36 -8.27 11.46
N ASN A 224 16.42 -9.60 11.29
CA ASN A 224 15.69 -10.33 10.26
C ASN A 224 14.19 -10.27 10.52
N VAL A 225 13.74 -10.54 11.75
CA VAL A 225 12.32 -10.41 12.13
C VAL A 225 11.78 -9.01 11.85
N LEU A 226 12.54 -7.97 12.20
CA LEU A 226 12.12 -6.60 11.90
C LEU A 226 12.04 -6.34 10.38
N SER A 227 12.95 -6.94 9.61
CA SER A 227 12.98 -6.83 8.14
C SER A 227 11.81 -7.51 7.47
N GLU A 228 11.47 -8.67 7.99
CA GLU A 228 10.30 -9.43 7.61
C GLU A 228 9.03 -8.64 7.88
N ILE A 229 8.90 -7.97 9.05
CA ILE A 229 7.72 -7.15 9.38
C ILE A 229 7.53 -5.99 8.41
N TYR A 230 8.55 -5.15 8.17
CA TYR A 230 8.40 -4.01 7.26
C TYR A 230 8.40 -4.40 5.78
N GLY A 231 8.97 -5.56 5.43
CA GLY A 231 8.98 -6.11 4.08
C GLY A 231 7.67 -6.82 3.71
N LEU A 232 6.83 -7.15 4.69
CA LEU A 232 5.62 -7.95 4.51
C LEU A 232 4.61 -7.37 3.48
N PRO A 233 4.30 -6.06 3.45
CA PRO A 233 3.42 -5.51 2.42
C PRO A 233 3.97 -5.71 1.00
N PHE A 234 5.30 -5.63 0.85
CA PHE A 234 5.96 -5.82 -0.43
C PHE A 234 6.00 -7.31 -0.83
N SER A 235 6.24 -8.22 0.12
CA SER A 235 6.21 -9.66 -0.16
C SER A 235 4.80 -10.17 -0.48
N ILE A 236 3.76 -9.61 0.14
CA ILE A 236 2.37 -9.87 -0.25
C ILE A 236 2.11 -9.40 -1.68
N LEU A 237 2.68 -8.26 -2.08
CA LEU A 237 2.49 -7.72 -3.41
C LEU A 237 3.15 -8.56 -4.50
N THR A 238 4.37 -9.05 -4.27
CA THR A 238 5.16 -9.78 -5.28
C THR A 238 4.99 -11.29 -5.23
N GLY A 239 4.47 -11.83 -4.12
CA GLY A 239 4.32 -13.28 -3.94
C GLY A 239 3.27 -13.91 -4.85
N SER A 240 3.45 -15.20 -5.16
CA SER A 240 2.55 -15.95 -6.03
C SER A 240 1.13 -16.03 -5.49
N SER A 241 0.97 -16.25 -4.18
CA SER A 241 -0.31 -16.19 -3.48
C SER A 241 -0.23 -15.32 -2.24
N ALA A 242 -0.95 -14.20 -2.25
CA ALA A 242 -1.01 -13.24 -1.15
C ALA A 242 -1.38 -13.90 0.18
N LEU A 243 -2.33 -14.84 0.15
CA LEU A 243 -2.81 -15.53 1.34
C LEU A 243 -1.75 -16.46 1.96
N SER A 244 -0.93 -17.15 1.15
CA SER A 244 0.10 -18.05 1.67
C SER A 244 1.25 -17.27 2.30
N VAL A 245 1.66 -16.15 1.68
CA VAL A 245 2.68 -15.24 2.22
C VAL A 245 2.19 -14.65 3.54
N PHE A 246 0.93 -14.20 3.59
CA PHE A 246 0.34 -13.71 4.81
C PHE A 246 0.27 -14.82 5.88
N ALA A 247 -0.23 -16.01 5.55
CA ALA A 247 -0.35 -17.11 6.50
C ALA A 247 1.01 -17.63 6.99
N GLY A 248 2.04 -17.61 6.15
CA GLY A 248 3.39 -18.08 6.45
C GLY A 248 4.09 -17.31 7.56
N PHE A 249 3.68 -16.07 7.81
CA PHE A 249 4.21 -15.25 8.92
C PHE A 249 3.79 -15.73 10.32
N GLY A 250 2.76 -16.58 10.38
CA GLY A 250 2.18 -17.10 11.61
C GLY A 250 1.17 -16.14 12.25
N VAL A 251 0.11 -16.73 12.83
CA VAL A 251 -0.99 -15.99 13.46
C VAL A 251 -0.48 -15.15 14.65
N PHE A 252 0.46 -15.68 15.42
CA PHE A 252 1.02 -14.99 16.58
C PHE A 252 1.71 -13.68 16.19
N SER A 253 2.55 -13.70 15.15
CA SER A 253 3.25 -12.52 14.64
C SER A 253 2.27 -11.43 14.18
N HIS A 254 1.20 -11.82 13.50
CA HIS A 254 0.14 -10.88 13.09
C HIS A 254 -0.61 -10.28 14.27
N LEU A 255 -0.91 -11.06 15.29
CA LEU A 255 -1.55 -10.54 16.50
C LEU A 255 -0.65 -9.52 17.20
N VAL A 256 0.63 -9.82 17.37
CA VAL A 256 1.60 -8.87 17.94
C VAL A 256 1.66 -7.60 17.10
N MET A 257 1.76 -7.74 15.79
CA MET A 257 1.79 -6.62 14.85
C MET A 257 0.54 -5.72 14.99
N LEU A 258 -0.65 -6.30 15.07
CA LEU A 258 -1.89 -5.56 15.24
C LEU A 258 -1.98 -4.89 16.61
N LEU A 259 -1.57 -5.57 17.69
CA LEU A 259 -1.53 -5.00 19.04
C LEU A 259 -0.58 -3.81 19.12
N VAL A 260 0.61 -3.93 18.54
CA VAL A 260 1.56 -2.82 18.43
C VAL A 260 0.96 -1.67 17.61
N GLY A 261 0.28 -1.97 16.50
CA GLY A 261 -0.42 -0.97 15.69
C GLY A 261 -1.50 -0.23 16.47
N VAL A 262 -2.31 -0.92 17.28
CA VAL A 262 -3.32 -0.30 18.15
C VAL A 262 -2.65 0.61 19.18
N GLY A 263 -1.57 0.16 19.82
CA GLY A 263 -0.80 0.98 20.77
C GLY A 263 -0.27 2.27 20.13
N LEU A 264 0.32 2.17 18.93
CA LEU A 264 0.82 3.32 18.18
C LEU A 264 -0.31 4.27 17.72
N PHE A 265 -1.47 3.72 17.36
CA PHE A 265 -2.64 4.51 16.99
C PHE A 265 -3.16 5.32 18.19
N LEU A 266 -3.28 4.68 19.36
CA LEU A 266 -3.67 5.36 20.59
C LEU A 266 -2.63 6.41 21.00
N MET A 267 -1.34 6.12 20.85
CA MET A 267 -0.26 7.08 21.06
C MET A 267 -0.41 8.30 20.14
N SER A 268 -0.75 8.11 18.86
CA SER A 268 -0.97 9.22 17.93
C SER A 268 -2.18 10.08 18.31
N CYS A 269 -3.27 9.46 18.78
CA CYS A 269 -4.44 10.19 19.30
C CYS A 269 -4.08 11.01 20.53
N TRP A 270 -3.31 10.42 21.44
CA TRP A 270 -2.86 11.09 22.66
C TRP A 270 -1.88 12.24 22.39
N LEU A 271 -0.94 12.06 21.45
CA LEU A 271 0.00 13.12 21.03
C LEU A 271 -0.74 14.30 20.40
N ARG A 272 -1.79 14.02 19.62
CA ARG A 272 -2.67 15.06 19.07
C ARG A 272 -3.31 15.88 20.19
N GLY A 273 -3.80 15.21 21.24
CA GLY A 273 -4.40 15.82 22.43
C GLY A 273 -3.50 16.85 23.14
N ARG A 274 -2.20 16.59 23.23
CA ARG A 274 -1.26 17.37 24.05
C ARG A 274 -0.76 18.69 23.46
N ASP A 275 -0.92 18.94 22.16
CA ASP A 275 -0.30 20.10 21.50
C ASP A 275 -0.71 21.47 22.08
N ASP A 276 -1.82 21.54 22.83
CA ASP A 276 -2.29 22.77 23.48
C ASP A 276 -1.46 23.13 24.73
N MET A 277 -0.93 22.15 25.46
CA MET A 277 -0.19 22.41 26.71
C MET A 277 1.17 23.07 26.46
N LEU A 278 1.77 22.86 25.29
CA LEU A 278 3.07 23.43 24.92
C LEU A 278 2.98 24.88 24.40
N ARG A 279 1.79 25.38 24.07
CA ARG A 279 1.57 26.77 23.64
C ARG A 279 1.04 27.69 24.75
N MET A 280 0.66 27.12 25.89
CA MET A 280 0.20 27.86 27.09
C MET A 280 1.31 28.03 28.15
N MET A 281 2.51 27.48 27.90
CA MET A 281 3.76 27.72 28.65
C MET A 281 4.67 28.63 27.84
#